data_AF-A0AB37XM75-F1
#
_entry.id   AF-A0AB37XM75-F1
#
_cell.length_a   1.000
_cell.length_b   1.000
_cell.length_c   1.000
_cell.angle_alpha   90.00
_cell.angle_beta   90.00
_cell.angle_gamma   90.00
#
_symmetry.space_group_name_H-M   'P 1'
#
loop_
_entity.id
_entity.type
_entity.pdbx_description
1 polymer ?
#
loop_
_entity_poly.entity_id
_entity_poly.type
_entity_poly.pdbx_seq_one_letter_code
_entity_poly.pdbx_strand_id
1 'polypeptide(L)' 'MDTVLGLSITPTTLGWVLAEGHGADGAILDRNELELHSGRNAQAIHTAEQLAAEVLLAHEVAAAGDHRLRVIGVTW' A
#
# COMPACT_ATOMS: atom_id res chain seq x y z
N MET A 1 14.55 -7.35 7.15
CA MET A 1 14.90 -5.90 7.13
C MET A 1 13.65 -5.08 7.50
N ASP A 2 13.80 -3.87 8.04
CA ASP A 2 12.65 -2.97 8.23
C ASP A 2 12.29 -2.28 6.90
N THR A 3 11.00 -2.15 6.59
CA THR A 3 10.48 -1.56 5.34
C THR A 3 9.44 -0.48 5.61
N VAL A 4 9.21 0.35 4.58
CA VAL A 4 8.21 1.40 4.56
C VAL A 4 7.24 1.13 3.41
N LEU A 5 5.95 1.34 3.67
CA LEU A 5 4.89 1.30 2.66
C LEU A 5 4.50 2.74 2.33
N GLY A 6 4.65 3.15 1.07
CA GLY A 6 4.05 4.37 0.53
C GLY A 6 2.71 4.02 -0.11
N LEU A 7 1.63 4.71 0.30
CA LEU A 7 0.28 4.55 -0.22
C LEU A 7 -0.18 5.86 -0.87
N SER A 8 -0.59 5.79 -2.13
CA SER A 8 -1.19 6.91 -2.86
C SER A 8 -2.60 6.55 -3.27
N ILE A 9 -3.56 7.36 -2.85
CA ILE A 9 -4.98 7.16 -3.12
C ILE A 9 -5.43 8.31 -4.01
N THR A 10 -6.19 8.01 -5.06
CA THR A 10 -6.92 8.98 -5.86
C THR A 10 -8.40 8.57 -5.89
N PRO A 11 -9.31 9.38 -6.45
CA PRO A 11 -10.71 9.00 -6.57
C PRO A 11 -10.95 7.67 -7.32
N THR A 12 -10.03 7.26 -8.20
CA THR A 12 -10.20 6.11 -9.09
C THR A 12 -9.07 5.08 -8.99
N THR A 13 -8.05 5.32 -8.17
CA THR A 13 -6.86 4.47 -8.16
C THR A 13 -6.26 4.41 -6.77
N LEU A 14 -5.78 3.23 -6.41
CA LEU A 14 -4.92 2.99 -5.28
C LEU A 14 -3.58 2.48 -5.81
N GLY A 15 -2.49 3.15 -5.46
CA GLY A 15 -1.14 2.68 -5.73
C GLY A 15 -0.38 2.51 -4.42
N TRP A 16 0.44 1.46 -4.32
CA TRP A 16 1.38 1.33 -3.23
C TRP A 16 2.76 0.89 -3.68
N VAL A 17 3.77 1.31 -2.91
CA VAL A 17 5.17 0.94 -3.09
C VAL A 17 5.72 0.48 -1.76
N LEU A 18 6.32 -0.71 -1.75
CA LEU A 18 7.10 -1.22 -0.62
C LEU A 18 8.58 -0.91 -0.89
N ALA A 19 9.23 -0.24 0.04
CA ALA A 19 10.64 0.12 -0.08
C ALA A 19 11.42 -0.23 1.21
N GLU A 20 12.74 -0.34 1.07
CA GLU A 20 13.63 -0.45 2.21
C GLU A 20 13.45 0.73 3.19
N GLY A 21 13.51 0.43 4.49
CA GLY A 21 13.23 1.40 5.54
C GLY A 21 14.41 2.29 5.93
N HIS A 22 14.22 3.04 7.01
CA HIS A 22 15.18 4.04 7.48
C HIS A 22 16.59 3.46 7.69
N GLY A 23 17.60 4.15 7.17
CA GLY A 23 19.00 3.74 7.23
C GLY A 23 19.45 2.84 6.08
N ALA A 24 18.57 2.56 5.11
CA ALA A 24 18.87 1.87 3.86
C ALA A 24 18.82 2.82 2.66
N ASP A 25 19.07 2.29 1.45
CA ASP A 25 19.11 3.09 0.21
C ASP A 25 17.71 3.45 -0.32
N GLY A 26 16.66 2.92 0.33
CA GLY A 26 15.27 3.15 -0.07
C GLY A 26 14.90 2.43 -1.37
N ALA A 27 15.58 1.32 -1.68
CA ALA A 27 15.29 0.52 -2.87
C ALA A 27 13.83 0.05 -2.87
N ILE A 28 13.19 0.08 -4.03
CA ILE A 28 11.83 -0.45 -4.22
C ILE A 28 11.91 -1.97 -4.23
N LEU A 29 11.17 -2.58 -3.31
CA LEU A 29 11.09 -4.03 -3.13
C LEU A 29 9.89 -4.60 -3.91
N ASP A 30 8.76 -3.90 -3.87
CA ASP A 30 7.57 -4.24 -4.64
C ASP A 30 6.66 -3.03 -4.86
N ARG A 31 5.71 -3.14 -5.77
CA ARG A 31 4.66 -2.15 -6.03
C ARG A 31 3.41 -2.81 -6.58
N ASN A 32 2.27 -2.21 -6.28
CA ASN A 32 1.01 -2.59 -6.90
C ASN A 32 0.17 -1.35 -7.24
N GLU A 33 -0.74 -1.53 -8.19
CA GLU A 33 -1.76 -0.55 -8.56
C GLU A 33 -3.10 -1.25 -8.75
N LEU A 34 -4.15 -0.67 -8.18
CA LEU A 34 -5.52 -1.16 -8.21
C LEU A 34 -6.47 -0.06 -8.64
N GLU A 35 -7.31 -0.33 -9.63
CA GLU A 35 -8.40 0.57 -10.00
C GLU A 35 -9.55 0.51 -8.97
N LEU A 36 -9.90 1.68 -8.44
CA LEU A 36 -11.05 1.87 -7.56
C LEU A 36 -12.28 2.16 -8.41
N HIS A 37 -13.25 1.27 -8.37
CA HIS A 37 -14.48 1.42 -9.13
C HIS A 37 -15.43 2.39 -8.43
N SER A 38 -15.29 3.69 -8.70
CA SER A 38 -16.18 4.73 -8.17
C SER A 38 -17.48 4.81 -8.99
N GLY A 39 -18.39 3.85 -8.80
CA GLY A 39 -19.78 4.01 -9.26
C GLY A 39 -20.44 5.23 -8.59
N ARG A 40 -21.56 5.72 -9.13
CA ARG A 40 -22.30 6.90 -8.60
C ARG A 40 -22.71 6.79 -7.11
N ASN A 41 -22.63 5.57 -6.55
CA ASN A 41 -22.88 5.23 -5.15
C ASN A 41 -21.74 4.38 -4.52
N ALA A 42 -20.49 4.47 -5.00
CA ALA A 42 -19.38 3.75 -4.36
C ALA A 42 -19.32 4.18 -2.89
N GLN A 43 -19.66 3.25 -2.00
CA GLN A 43 -19.77 3.56 -0.60
C GLN A 43 -18.35 3.73 -0.06
N ALA A 44 -18.07 4.85 0.62
CA ALA A 44 -16.74 5.11 1.20
C ALA A 44 -16.23 3.94 2.06
N ILE A 45 -17.14 3.19 2.70
CA ILE A 45 -16.83 1.97 3.46
C ILE A 45 -16.24 0.89 2.56
N HIS A 46 -16.84 0.62 1.40
CA HIS A 46 -16.33 -0.40 0.46
C HIS A 46 -14.95 -0.03 -0.08
N THR A 47 -14.74 1.25 -0.41
CA THR A 47 -13.40 1.73 -0.80
C THR A 47 -12.40 1.56 0.35
N ALA A 48 -12.78 1.88 1.59
CA ALA A 48 -11.92 1.69 2.75
C ALA A 48 -11.59 0.21 3.00
N GLU A 49 -12.53 -0.71 2.81
CA GLU A 49 -12.31 -2.16 2.90
C GLU A 49 -11.30 -2.64 1.85
N GLN A 50 -11.42 -2.16 0.59
CA GLN A 50 -10.46 -2.48 -0.46
C GLN A 50 -9.06 -1.93 -0.14
N LEU A 51 -8.96 -0.69 0.35
CA LEU A 51 -7.69 -0.11 0.77
C LEU A 51 -7.04 -0.89 1.90
N ALA A 52 -7.82 -1.31 2.91
CA ALA A 52 -7.31 -2.10 4.02
C ALA A 52 -6.81 -3.48 3.54
N ALA A 53 -7.53 -4.12 2.61
CA ALA A 53 -7.10 -5.40 2.03
C ALA A 53 -5.76 -5.26 1.29
N GLU A 54 -5.56 -4.20 0.51
CA GLU A 54 -4.30 -3.96 -0.19
C GLU A 54 -3.13 -3.67 0.76
N VAL A 55 -3.37 -2.97 1.87
CA VAL A 55 -2.35 -2.77 2.91
C VAL A 55 -1.96 -4.09 3.58
N LEU A 56 -2.92 -4.98 3.84
CA LEU A 56 -2.64 -6.32 4.37
C LEU A 56 -1.85 -7.17 3.37
N LEU A 57 -2.20 -7.10 2.08
CA LEU A 57 -1.45 -7.77 1.03
C LEU A 57 0.00 -7.26 0.94
N ALA A 58 0.22 -5.94 1.00
CA ALA A 58 1.57 -5.37 1.04
C ALA A 58 2.37 -5.82 2.29
N HIS A 59 1.68 -5.99 3.43
CA HIS A 59 2.30 -6.56 4.63
C HIS A 59 2.72 -8.02 4.44
N GLU A 60 1.86 -8.85 3.81
CA GLU A 60 2.18 -10.24 3.49
C GLU A 60 3.34 -10.35 2.50
N VAL A 61 3.38 -9.49 1.48
CA VAL A 61 4.50 -9.36 0.53
C VAL A 61 5.81 -9.06 1.27
N ALA A 62 5.80 -8.11 2.20
CA ALA A 62 6.97 -7.81 3.03
C ALA A 62 7.40 -9.04 3.85
N ALA A 63 6.44 -9.71 4.52
CA ALA A 63 6.73 -10.87 5.35
C ALA A 63 7.30 -12.05 4.54
N ALA A 64 6.79 -12.29 3.33
CA ALA A 64 7.28 -13.32 2.43
C ALA A 64 8.73 -13.06 1.98
N GLY A 65 9.17 -11.80 1.97
CA GLY A 65 10.55 -11.39 1.70
C GLY A 65 11.46 -11.33 2.93
N ASP A 66 11.08 -11.91 4.07
CA ASP A 66 11.79 -11.76 5.36
C ASP A 66 11.99 -10.29 5.77
N HIS A 67 11.00 -9.45 5.43
CA HIS A 67 10.95 -8.04 5.77
C HIS A 67 9.82 -7.73 6.75
N ARG A 68 9.97 -6.62 7.48
CA ARG A 68 9.03 -6.17 8.49
C ARG A 68 8.58 -4.75 8.16
N LEU A 69 7.30 -4.60 7.84
CA LEU A 69 6.69 -3.28 7.63
C LEU A 69 6.67 -2.49 8.95
N ARG A 70 7.26 -1.29 8.95
CA ARG A 70 7.37 -0.42 10.15
C ARG A 70 6.53 0.83 10.09
N VAL A 71 6.44 1.42 8.92
CA VAL A 71 5.82 2.74 8.71
C VAL A 71 4.97 2.67 7.46
N ILE A 72 3.80 3.30 7.52
CA ILE A 72 2.94 3.51 6.37
C ILE A 72 2.83 5.02 6.17
N GLY A 73 3.34 5.51 5.06
CA GLY A 73 3.13 6.87 4.58
C GLY A 73 1.92 6.90 3.65
N VAL A 74 0.98 7.80 3.88
CA VAL A 74 -0.25 7.89 3.10
C VAL A 74 -0.38 9.27 2.48
N THR A 75 -0.74 9.32 1.20
CA THR A 75 -1.11 10.50 0.43
C THR A 75 -2.43 10.24 -0.28
N TRP A 76 -3.34 11.22 -0.28
CA TRP A 76 -4.68 11.13 -0.87
C TRP A 76 -5.13 12.49 -1.43
#